data_AF-A0A2V2CXP0-F1
#
_entry.id   AF-A0A2V2CXP0-F1
#
_cell.length_a   1.000
_cell.length_b   1.000
_cell.length_c   1.000
_cell.angle_alpha   90.00
_cell.angle_beta   90.00
_cell.angle_gamma   90.00
#
_symmetry.space_group_name_H-M   'P 1'
#
loop_
_entity.id
_entity.type
_entity.pdbx_description
1 polymer ?
#
loop_
_entity_poly.entity_id
_entity_poly.type
_entity_poly.pdbx_seq_one_letter_code
_entity_poly.pdbx_strand_id
1 'polypeptide(L)'
;MKPKAKVPLNCLFQGCYNPELEAEIRKCKDQCYRYNQLNPNDLEAQRKILSGLLGRMGENVIFTPPFWCDYGYNISVGDFFYSNHNLIITDGAEVTFGNNVFIAPNCCFTTAEHAIDPQQRRDGLEIAKPITVGNNVWIGAGATVLAGVTIGDNSVIGAGSVVTKSIPGGVVAVGVPCKVMRKITEEDKHRYPVFGQN
;
A
#
# COMPACT_ATOMS: atom_id res chain seq x y z
N MET A 1 0.88 -25.30 12.38
CA MET A 1 0.09 -24.42 11.47
C MET A 1 0.30 -24.93 10.05
N LYS A 2 -0.74 -24.97 9.21
CA LYS A 2 -0.54 -25.24 7.77
C LYS A 2 0.32 -24.12 7.17
N PRO A 3 1.24 -24.41 6.24
CA PRO A 3 1.98 -23.36 5.55
C PRO A 3 1.01 -22.43 4.81
N LYS A 4 1.27 -21.13 4.83
CA LYS A 4 0.47 -20.13 4.11
C LYS A 4 0.55 -20.41 2.61
N ALA A 5 -0.55 -20.21 1.89
CA ALA A 5 -0.59 -20.41 0.45
C ALA A 5 0.39 -19.45 -0.24
N LYS A 6 1.21 -19.99 -1.16
CA LYS A 6 2.25 -19.22 -1.85
C LYS A 6 1.72 -18.76 -3.19
N VAL A 7 1.59 -17.45 -3.37
CA VAL A 7 1.22 -16.83 -4.64
C VAL A 7 2.43 -16.82 -5.59
N PRO A 8 2.31 -17.36 -6.82
CA PRO A 8 3.33 -17.22 -7.85
C PRO A 8 3.48 -15.76 -8.31
N LEU A 9 4.72 -15.31 -8.51
CA LEU A 9 5.01 -13.93 -8.89
C LEU A 9 5.35 -13.83 -10.38
N ASN A 10 4.93 -12.73 -11.02
CA ASN A 10 5.25 -12.40 -12.41
C ASN A 10 4.86 -13.47 -13.44
N CYS A 11 3.89 -14.32 -13.14
CA CYS A 11 3.31 -15.28 -14.06
C CYS A 11 1.79 -15.40 -13.83
N LEU A 12 1.09 -15.96 -14.81
CA LEU A 12 -0.33 -16.28 -14.67
C LEU A 12 -0.50 -17.43 -13.68
N PHE A 13 -1.42 -17.27 -12.74
CA PHE A 13 -1.84 -18.33 -11.82
C PHE A 13 -3.34 -18.22 -11.55
N GLN A 14 -3.93 -19.31 -11.06
CA GLN A 14 -5.32 -19.34 -10.63
C GLN A 14 -5.49 -18.57 -9.31
N GLY A 15 -5.74 -17.27 -9.39
CA GLY A 15 -5.95 -16.38 -8.25
C GLY A 15 -7.41 -16.36 -7.79
N CYS A 16 -8.31 -16.05 -8.71
CA CYS A 16 -9.75 -16.16 -8.49
C CYS A 16 -10.18 -17.64 -8.35
N TYR A 17 -11.26 -17.88 -7.62
CA TYR A 17 -11.87 -19.22 -7.46
C TYR A 17 -10.94 -20.29 -6.88
N ASN A 18 -9.81 -19.88 -6.31
CA ASN A 18 -8.86 -20.76 -5.67
C ASN A 18 -9.24 -20.92 -4.19
N PRO A 19 -9.75 -22.10 -3.75
CA PRO A 19 -10.28 -22.25 -2.41
C PRO A 19 -9.26 -22.02 -1.30
N GLU A 20 -7.97 -22.28 -1.56
CA GLU A 20 -6.89 -22.08 -0.60
C GLU A 20 -6.60 -20.59 -0.41
N LEU A 21 -6.49 -19.83 -1.50
CA LEU A 21 -6.28 -18.38 -1.46
C LEU A 21 -7.50 -17.67 -0.87
N GLU A 22 -8.71 -18.04 -1.28
CA GLU A 22 -9.94 -17.47 -0.71
C GLU A 22 -10.08 -17.75 0.78
N ALA A 23 -9.62 -18.91 1.27
CA ALA A 23 -9.65 -19.21 2.69
C ALA A 23 -8.73 -18.30 3.51
N GLU A 24 -7.57 -17.93 2.98
CA GLU A 24 -6.69 -16.94 3.62
C GLU A 24 -7.29 -15.53 3.54
N ILE A 25 -7.84 -15.15 2.37
CA ILE A 25 -8.49 -13.83 2.19
C ILE A 25 -9.68 -13.64 3.14
N ARG A 26 -10.50 -14.68 3.34
CA ARG A 26 -11.62 -14.64 4.30
C ARG A 26 -11.13 -14.34 5.72
N LYS A 27 -10.06 -14.99 6.18
CA LYS A 27 -9.49 -14.75 7.51
C LYS A 27 -8.97 -13.32 7.66
N CYS A 28 -8.28 -12.81 6.64
CA CYS A 28 -7.81 -11.42 6.63
C CYS A 28 -8.96 -10.42 6.69
N LYS A 29 -10.02 -10.64 5.89
CA LYS A 29 -11.22 -9.78 5.87
C LYS A 29 -11.93 -9.75 7.22
N ASP A 30 -11.98 -10.87 7.95
CA ASP A 30 -12.51 -10.88 9.32
C ASP A 30 -11.69 -10.01 10.28
N GLN A 31 -10.35 -10.03 10.16
CA GLN A 31 -9.46 -9.16 10.95
C GLN A 31 -9.61 -7.69 10.57
N CYS A 32 -9.67 -7.37 9.27
CA CYS A 32 -9.91 -6.01 8.78
C CYS A 32 -11.27 -5.49 9.26
N TYR A 33 -12.33 -6.30 9.18
CA TYR A 33 -13.64 -5.94 9.70
C TYR A 33 -13.58 -5.58 11.18
N ARG A 34 -12.97 -6.44 12.00
CA ARG A 34 -12.79 -6.18 13.45
C ARG A 34 -11.99 -4.91 13.72
N TYR A 35 -10.90 -4.69 12.98
CA TYR A 35 -10.09 -3.48 13.08
C TYR A 35 -10.93 -2.22 12.81
N ASN A 36 -11.74 -2.27 11.75
CA ASN A 36 -12.57 -1.16 11.31
C ASN A 36 -13.74 -0.81 12.24
N GLN A 37 -14.04 -1.67 13.23
CA GLN A 37 -15.05 -1.42 14.26
C GLN A 37 -14.45 -0.91 15.59
N LEU A 38 -13.12 -0.85 15.71
CA LEU A 38 -12.49 -0.36 16.94
C LEU A 38 -12.77 1.13 17.17
N ASN A 39 -12.78 1.54 18.43
CA ASN A 39 -12.75 2.96 18.76
C ASN A 39 -11.48 3.59 18.16
N PRO A 40 -11.57 4.71 17.42
CA PRO A 40 -10.39 5.38 16.83
C PRO A 40 -9.30 5.75 17.84
N ASN A 41 -9.66 5.93 19.12
CA ASN A 41 -8.72 6.28 20.19
C ASN A 41 -8.17 5.07 20.96
N ASP A 42 -8.61 3.84 20.66
CA ASP A 42 -8.09 2.61 21.28
C ASP A 42 -6.85 2.10 20.52
N LEU A 43 -5.73 2.80 20.73
CA LEU A 43 -4.47 2.52 20.06
C LEU A 43 -3.89 1.15 20.43
N GLU A 44 -4.17 0.66 21.64
CA GLU A 44 -3.70 -0.65 22.09
C GLU A 44 -4.41 -1.78 21.35
N ALA A 45 -5.74 -1.74 21.27
CA ALA A 45 -6.50 -2.74 20.52
C ALA A 45 -6.16 -2.71 19.02
N GLN A 46 -5.98 -1.51 18.46
CA GLN A 46 -5.54 -1.34 17.08
C GLN A 46 -4.18 -2.01 16.83
N ARG A 47 -3.19 -1.71 17.67
CA ARG A 47 -1.84 -2.29 17.58
C ARG A 47 -1.87 -3.82 17.71
N LYS A 48 -2.69 -4.34 18.62
CA LYS A 48 -2.85 -5.79 18.82
C LYS A 48 -3.35 -6.48 17.55
N ILE A 49 -4.36 -5.94 16.88
CA ILE A 49 -4.86 -6.52 15.62
C ILE A 49 -3.81 -6.39 14.52
N LEU A 50 -3.23 -5.20 14.31
CA LEU A 50 -2.23 -4.97 13.25
C LEU A 50 -1.01 -5.87 13.41
N SER A 51 -0.50 -6.07 14.64
CA SER A 51 0.65 -6.94 14.89
C SER A 51 0.41 -8.42 14.54
N GLY A 52 -0.84 -8.88 14.59
CA GLY A 52 -1.23 -10.23 14.18
C GLY A 52 -1.65 -10.34 12.71
N LEU A 53 -1.87 -9.21 12.03
CA LEU A 53 -2.30 -9.14 10.64
C LEU A 53 -1.13 -8.90 9.69
N LEU A 54 -0.27 -7.92 9.99
CA LEU A 54 0.83 -7.48 9.13
C LEU A 54 2.03 -8.44 9.19
N GLY A 55 2.77 -8.54 8.09
CA GLY A 55 4.00 -9.35 8.02
C GLY A 55 5.13 -8.74 8.86
N ARG A 56 5.25 -7.42 8.83
CA ARG A 56 6.17 -6.64 9.66
C ARG A 56 5.57 -5.28 10.00
N MET A 57 5.75 -4.86 11.25
CA MET A 57 5.30 -3.56 11.75
C MET A 57 6.42 -2.90 12.57
N GLY A 58 6.83 -1.70 12.18
CA GLY A 58 7.79 -0.89 12.92
C GLY A 58 7.20 -0.17 14.13
N GLU A 59 7.92 0.83 14.61
CA GLU A 59 7.50 1.74 15.68
C GLU A 59 6.55 2.83 15.16
N ASN A 60 5.65 3.33 16.02
CA ASN A 60 4.75 4.45 15.71
C ASN A 60 4.00 4.31 14.37
N VAL A 61 3.35 3.16 14.18
CA VAL A 61 2.56 2.82 12.99
C VAL A 61 1.09 3.15 13.22
N ILE A 62 0.49 3.90 12.28
CA ILE A 62 -0.93 4.25 12.30
C ILE A 62 -1.58 3.86 10.97
N PHE A 63 -2.64 3.06 11.05
CA PHE A 63 -3.58 2.83 9.97
C PHE A 63 -4.92 3.45 10.35
N THR A 64 -5.29 4.59 9.77
CA THR A 64 -6.57 5.20 10.14
C THR A 64 -7.72 4.41 9.53
N PRO A 65 -8.65 3.83 10.34
CA PRO A 65 -9.75 3.05 9.79
C PRO A 65 -10.67 3.90 8.87
N PRO A 66 -11.32 3.31 7.85
CA PRO A 66 -11.23 1.90 7.49
C PRO A 66 -9.93 1.56 6.75
N PHE A 67 -9.42 0.36 6.98
CA PHE A 67 -8.30 -0.26 6.28
C PHE A 67 -8.71 -1.64 5.77
N TRP A 68 -8.31 -1.96 4.54
CA TRP A 68 -8.57 -3.26 3.92
C TRP A 68 -7.34 -3.80 3.20
N CYS A 69 -7.10 -5.10 3.38
CA CYS A 69 -6.13 -5.86 2.62
C CYS A 69 -6.60 -7.30 2.35
N ASP A 70 -5.90 -8.00 1.45
CA ASP A 70 -6.28 -9.35 1.03
C ASP A 70 -5.69 -10.41 1.96
N TYR A 71 -4.43 -10.28 2.35
CA TYR A 71 -3.73 -11.27 3.19
C TYR A 71 -3.17 -10.66 4.47
N GLY A 72 -2.81 -9.39 4.45
CA GLY A 72 -2.17 -8.64 5.55
C GLY A 72 -0.71 -9.01 5.75
N TYR A 73 -0.39 -10.31 5.78
CA TYR A 73 0.95 -10.80 6.10
C TYR A 73 1.98 -10.56 5.00
N ASN A 74 1.57 -10.10 3.83
CA ASN A 74 2.47 -9.68 2.74
C ASN A 74 2.80 -8.18 2.84
N ILE A 75 2.24 -7.47 3.82
CA ILE A 75 2.47 -6.04 4.05
C ILE A 75 3.55 -5.88 5.12
N SER A 76 4.59 -5.13 4.76
CA SER A 76 5.66 -4.72 5.67
C SER A 76 5.72 -3.20 5.76
N VAL A 77 5.66 -2.66 6.98
CA VAL A 77 5.83 -1.22 7.23
C VAL A 77 7.03 -0.96 8.12
N GLY A 78 7.78 0.11 7.80
CA GLY A 78 8.85 0.66 8.62
C GLY A 78 8.33 1.47 9.82
N ASP A 79 9.25 2.22 10.43
CA ASP A 79 8.98 3.07 11.57
C ASP A 79 8.32 4.39 11.11
N PHE A 80 7.45 4.95 11.96
CA PHE A 80 6.76 6.22 11.71
C PHE A 80 5.92 6.20 10.42
N PHE A 81 5.22 5.09 10.19
CA PHE A 81 4.26 4.94 9.10
C PHE A 81 2.91 5.55 9.49
N TYR A 82 2.35 6.39 8.63
CA TYR A 82 1.02 6.93 8.79
C TYR A 82 0.21 6.73 7.51
N SER A 83 -0.96 6.09 7.63
CA SER A 83 -1.99 6.16 6.61
C SER A 83 -3.26 6.79 7.16
N ASN A 84 -3.81 7.69 6.35
CA ASN A 84 -5.10 8.30 6.59
C ASN A 84 -6.23 7.37 6.15
N HIS A 85 -7.47 7.80 6.36
CA HIS A 85 -8.68 6.99 6.19
C HIS A 85 -8.76 6.31 4.81
N ASN A 86 -9.33 5.10 4.80
CA ASN A 86 -9.70 4.36 3.60
C ASN A 86 -8.50 3.96 2.72
N LEU A 87 -7.46 3.43 3.35
CA LEU A 87 -6.36 2.77 2.65
C LEU A 87 -6.78 1.35 2.22
N ILE A 88 -6.53 1.02 0.96
CA ILE A 88 -6.73 -0.31 0.39
C ILE A 88 -5.41 -0.85 -0.14
N ILE A 89 -5.03 -2.07 0.25
CA ILE A 89 -3.84 -2.76 -0.24
C ILE A 89 -4.19 -4.19 -0.67
N THR A 90 -4.22 -4.47 -1.97
CA THR A 90 -4.43 -5.85 -2.46
C THR A 90 -3.08 -6.57 -2.54
N ASP A 91 -2.66 -7.16 -1.42
CA ASP A 91 -1.34 -7.72 -1.16
C ASP A 91 -1.20 -9.20 -1.55
N GLY A 92 -1.63 -9.56 -2.76
CA GLY A 92 -1.34 -10.88 -3.35
C GLY A 92 0.16 -11.16 -3.51
N ALA A 93 0.95 -10.11 -3.73
CA ALA A 93 2.41 -10.10 -3.55
C ALA A 93 2.82 -9.16 -2.42
N GLU A 94 4.12 -9.15 -2.11
CA GLU A 94 4.70 -8.28 -1.09
C GLU A 94 4.45 -6.79 -1.39
N VAL A 95 4.05 -6.05 -0.35
CA VAL A 95 3.96 -4.59 -0.36
C VAL A 95 4.77 -4.05 0.80
N THR A 96 5.87 -3.38 0.47
CA THR A 96 6.83 -2.91 1.47
C THR A 96 6.89 -1.39 1.49
N PHE A 97 6.74 -0.81 2.68
CA PHE A 97 6.90 0.60 2.96
C PHE A 97 8.11 0.82 3.88
N GLY A 98 8.96 1.77 3.53
CA GLY A 98 10.08 2.22 4.35
C GLY A 98 9.65 2.99 5.59
N ASN A 99 10.59 3.76 6.14
CA ASN A 99 10.38 4.60 7.32
C ASN A 99 9.82 5.98 6.93
N ASN A 100 9.10 6.62 7.84
CA ASN A 100 8.55 7.98 7.69
C ASN A 100 7.65 8.13 6.45
N VAL A 101 6.83 7.12 6.16
CA VAL A 101 5.93 7.13 5.01
C VAL A 101 4.58 7.70 5.41
N PHE A 102 4.10 8.68 4.64
CA PHE A 102 2.79 9.30 4.82
C PHE A 102 1.89 8.99 3.63
N ILE A 103 0.72 8.43 3.91
CA ILE A 103 -0.30 8.10 2.91
C ILE A 103 -1.55 8.90 3.25
N ALA A 104 -1.97 9.77 2.32
CA ALA A 104 -3.20 10.55 2.44
C ALA A 104 -4.45 9.66 2.21
N PRO A 105 -5.67 10.18 2.42
CA PRO A 105 -6.87 9.35 2.35
C PRO A 105 -7.14 8.73 0.98
N ASN A 106 -7.90 7.64 0.97
CA ASN A 106 -8.42 6.99 -0.24
C ASN A 106 -7.34 6.50 -1.22
N CYS A 107 -6.14 6.16 -0.74
CA CYS A 107 -5.10 5.59 -1.58
C CYS A 107 -5.30 4.08 -1.79
N CYS A 108 -4.90 3.60 -2.96
CA CYS A 108 -4.94 2.19 -3.33
C CYS A 108 -3.56 1.69 -3.78
N PHE A 109 -3.14 0.53 -3.27
CA PHE A 109 -1.94 -0.17 -3.70
C PHE A 109 -2.36 -1.55 -4.19
N THR A 110 -2.16 -1.83 -5.48
CA THR A 110 -2.54 -3.12 -6.05
C THR A 110 -1.36 -3.87 -6.62
N THR A 111 -1.06 -5.03 -6.01
CA THR A 111 -0.10 -5.99 -6.58
C THR A 111 -0.70 -6.88 -7.66
N ALA A 112 -2.03 -6.87 -7.79
CA ALA A 112 -2.76 -7.75 -8.70
C ALA A 112 -2.97 -7.10 -10.08
N GLU A 113 -2.79 -7.90 -11.11
CA GLU A 113 -3.27 -7.68 -12.47
C GLU A 113 -4.12 -8.90 -12.89
N HIS A 114 -5.06 -8.71 -13.81
CA HIS A 114 -5.77 -9.81 -14.45
C HIS A 114 -5.24 -10.04 -15.86
N ALA A 115 -5.40 -11.27 -16.34
CA ALA A 115 -5.13 -11.58 -17.74
C ALA A 115 -5.91 -10.63 -18.67
N ILE A 116 -5.21 -10.08 -19.68
CA ILE A 116 -5.84 -9.23 -20.70
C ILE A 116 -6.75 -10.09 -21.58
N ASP A 117 -6.32 -11.31 -21.90
CA ASP A 117 -7.12 -12.28 -22.65
C ASP A 117 -8.42 -12.60 -21.89
N PRO A 118 -9.60 -12.44 -22.52
CA PRO A 118 -10.88 -12.66 -21.86
C PRO A 118 -11.12 -14.10 -21.40
N GLN A 119 -10.58 -15.11 -22.11
CA GLN A 119 -10.75 -16.50 -21.70
C GLN A 119 -9.93 -16.78 -20.45
N GLN A 120 -8.65 -16.42 -20.45
CA GLN A 120 -7.76 -16.52 -19.27
C GLN A 120 -8.34 -15.78 -18.06
N ARG A 121 -8.93 -14.58 -18.26
CA ARG A 121 -9.56 -13.83 -17.18
C ARG A 121 -10.84 -14.50 -16.66
N ARG A 122 -11.67 -15.07 -17.55
CA ARG A 122 -12.84 -15.87 -17.14
C ARG A 122 -12.44 -17.09 -16.34
N ASP A 123 -11.33 -17.70 -16.73
CA ASP A 123 -10.77 -18.84 -16.02
C ASP A 123 -10.22 -18.42 -14.65
N GLY A 124 -10.14 -17.14 -14.33
CA GLY A 124 -9.74 -16.62 -13.02
C GLY A 124 -8.24 -16.38 -12.89
N LEU A 125 -7.52 -16.24 -14.01
CA LEU A 125 -6.09 -16.04 -14.00
C LEU A 125 -5.69 -14.59 -13.64
N GLU A 126 -4.73 -14.50 -12.72
CA GLU A 126 -4.15 -13.27 -12.19
C GLU A 126 -2.63 -13.28 -12.32
N ILE A 127 -2.02 -12.10 -12.21
CA ILE A 127 -0.58 -11.90 -12.02
C ILE A 127 -0.40 -11.09 -10.74
N ALA A 128 0.56 -11.49 -9.90
CA ALA A 128 0.95 -10.73 -8.74
C ALA A 128 2.38 -10.17 -8.92
N LYS A 129 2.57 -8.87 -8.67
CA LYS A 129 3.88 -8.20 -8.73
C LYS A 129 4.07 -7.30 -7.51
N PRO A 130 5.21 -7.41 -6.80
CA PRO A 130 5.41 -6.69 -5.54
C PRO A 130 5.47 -5.17 -5.75
N ILE A 131 5.13 -4.43 -4.71
CA ILE A 131 5.27 -2.96 -4.65
C ILE A 131 6.29 -2.60 -3.58
N THR A 132 7.14 -1.62 -3.87
CA THR A 132 8.10 -1.09 -2.89
C THR A 132 7.98 0.42 -2.80
N VAL A 133 7.81 0.93 -1.59
CA VAL A 133 7.81 2.35 -1.27
C VAL A 133 9.00 2.63 -0.36
N GLY A 134 9.87 3.53 -0.80
CA GLY A 134 11.07 3.96 -0.09
C GLY A 134 10.78 4.76 1.18
N ASN A 135 11.84 5.31 1.76
CA ASN A 135 11.78 6.12 2.97
C ASN A 135 11.33 7.56 2.68
N ASN A 136 10.71 8.22 3.65
CA ASN A 136 10.32 9.64 3.61
C ASN A 136 9.42 9.96 2.40
N VAL A 137 8.59 9.02 1.98
CA VAL A 137 7.68 9.18 0.85
C VAL A 137 6.35 9.74 1.33
N TRP A 138 5.81 10.72 0.60
CA TRP A 138 4.44 11.19 0.78
C TRP A 138 3.58 10.88 -0.44
N ILE A 139 2.43 10.25 -0.20
CA ILE A 139 1.47 9.85 -1.24
C ILE A 139 0.17 10.61 -1.02
N GLY A 140 -0.16 11.48 -1.98
CA GLY A 140 -1.32 12.37 -1.95
C GLY A 140 -2.64 11.63 -2.12
N ALA A 141 -3.74 12.28 -1.71
CA ALA A 141 -5.04 11.65 -1.57
C ALA A 141 -5.56 11.05 -2.89
N GLY A 142 -6.19 9.88 -2.83
CA GLY A 142 -6.77 9.24 -4.01
C GLY A 142 -5.74 8.67 -5.01
N ALA A 143 -4.45 8.62 -4.66
CA ALA A 143 -3.45 8.03 -5.54
C ALA A 143 -3.60 6.49 -5.62
N THR A 144 -3.34 5.94 -6.80
CA THR A 144 -3.33 4.50 -7.06
C THR A 144 -1.94 4.06 -7.52
N VAL A 145 -1.35 3.09 -6.83
CA VAL A 145 -0.04 2.49 -7.17
C VAL A 145 -0.25 1.09 -7.73
N LEU A 146 0.20 0.89 -8.98
CA LEU A 146 -0.02 -0.37 -9.70
C LEU A 146 1.08 -1.40 -9.45
N ALA A 147 0.79 -2.63 -9.86
CA ALA A 147 1.62 -3.81 -9.64
C ALA A 147 3.04 -3.64 -10.18
N GLY A 148 4.04 -4.03 -9.39
CA GLY A 148 5.45 -3.99 -9.82
C GLY A 148 6.13 -2.62 -9.68
N VAL A 149 5.44 -1.62 -9.14
CA VAL A 149 5.98 -0.26 -8.99
C VAL A 149 6.92 -0.16 -7.78
N THR A 150 8.05 0.53 -8.00
CA THR A 150 8.91 1.03 -6.94
C THR A 150 8.84 2.56 -6.86
N ILE A 151 8.58 3.13 -5.69
CA ILE A 151 8.67 4.57 -5.42
C ILE A 151 9.93 4.82 -4.60
N GLY A 152 10.89 5.55 -5.16
CA GLY A 152 12.16 5.83 -4.50
C GLY A 152 12.05 6.82 -3.34
N ASP A 153 13.04 6.79 -2.45
CA ASP A 153 13.13 7.60 -1.24
C ASP A 153 12.93 9.11 -1.49
N ASN A 154 12.36 9.80 -0.51
CA ASN A 154 12.14 11.24 -0.50
C ASN A 154 11.25 11.74 -1.65
N SER A 155 10.39 10.89 -2.20
CA SER A 155 9.50 11.27 -3.30
C SER A 155 8.13 11.72 -2.82
N VAL A 156 7.50 12.58 -3.60
CA VAL A 156 6.11 13.01 -3.41
C VAL A 156 5.29 12.56 -4.61
N ILE A 157 4.21 11.82 -4.34
CA ILE A 157 3.19 11.48 -5.33
C ILE A 157 2.00 12.42 -5.13
N GLY A 158 1.63 13.18 -6.15
CA GLY A 158 0.49 14.09 -6.08
C GLY A 158 -0.84 13.36 -5.94
N ALA A 159 -1.83 14.06 -5.38
CA ALA A 159 -3.19 13.55 -5.26
C ALA A 159 -3.78 13.12 -6.62
N GLY A 160 -4.59 12.06 -6.62
CA GLY A 160 -5.27 11.52 -7.80
C GLY A 160 -4.33 10.87 -8.83
N SER A 161 -3.05 10.67 -8.52
CA SER A 161 -2.09 10.10 -9.47
C SER A 161 -2.31 8.60 -9.68
N VAL A 162 -2.14 8.12 -10.91
CA VAL A 162 -2.12 6.68 -11.24
C VAL A 162 -0.69 6.29 -11.59
N VAL A 163 0.00 5.68 -10.63
CA VAL A 163 1.42 5.32 -10.74
C VAL A 163 1.55 4.01 -11.48
N THR A 164 1.80 4.09 -12.79
CA THR A 164 1.92 2.93 -13.69
C THR A 164 3.37 2.49 -13.93
N LYS A 165 4.36 3.26 -13.46
CA LYS A 165 5.80 3.01 -13.63
C LYS A 165 6.54 3.47 -12.38
N SER A 166 7.68 2.83 -12.09
CA SER A 166 8.54 3.20 -10.96
C SER A 166 8.97 4.66 -11.00
N ILE A 167 9.03 5.29 -9.83
CA ILE A 167 9.34 6.70 -9.63
C ILE A 167 10.72 6.78 -8.96
N PRO A 168 11.68 7.55 -9.53
CA PRO A 168 12.99 7.73 -8.91
C PRO A 168 12.88 8.52 -7.59
N GLY A 169 13.87 8.41 -6.71
CA GLY A 169 13.91 9.17 -5.46
C GLY A 169 14.10 10.69 -5.65
N GLY A 170 13.64 11.48 -4.68
CA GLY A 170 13.86 12.93 -4.60
C GLY A 170 13.09 13.75 -5.63
N VAL A 171 11.91 13.29 -6.05
CA VAL A 171 11.09 13.96 -7.05
C VAL A 171 9.66 14.21 -6.59
N VAL A 172 9.02 15.18 -7.24
CA VAL A 172 7.57 15.32 -7.23
C VAL A 172 7.04 14.71 -8.52
N ALA A 173 6.14 13.74 -8.42
CA ALA A 173 5.50 13.08 -9.55
C ALA A 173 3.97 13.19 -9.44
N VAL A 174 3.29 13.48 -10.55
CA VAL A 174 1.84 13.71 -10.58
C VAL A 174 1.20 13.15 -11.85
N GLY A 175 -0.12 12.93 -11.81
CA GLY A 175 -0.97 12.80 -13.00
C GLY A 175 -1.45 11.39 -13.34
N VAL A 176 -2.15 11.29 -14.47
CA VAL A 176 -2.73 10.04 -15.00
C VAL A 176 -2.35 9.90 -16.49
N PRO A 177 -1.37 9.05 -16.84
CA PRO A 177 -0.48 8.31 -15.93
C PRO A 177 0.47 9.24 -15.18
N CYS A 178 0.91 8.82 -14.00
CA CYS A 178 1.83 9.56 -13.14
C CYS A 178 3.19 9.72 -13.83
N LYS A 179 3.71 10.95 -13.84
CA LYS A 179 5.02 11.28 -14.41
C LYS A 179 5.79 12.16 -13.46
N VAL A 180 7.12 12.05 -13.49
CA VAL A 180 7.99 13.00 -12.80
C VAL A 180 7.71 14.40 -13.34
N MET A 181 7.34 15.31 -12.45
CA MET A 181 7.09 16.71 -12.77
C MET A 181 8.36 17.54 -12.60
N ARG A 182 9.05 17.36 -11.47
CA ARG A 182 10.33 18.02 -11.17
C ARG A 182 11.07 17.32 -10.03
N LYS A 183 12.34 17.67 -9.82
CA LYS A 183 13.09 17.31 -8.62
C LYS A 183 12.64 18.15 -7.42
N ILE A 184 12.80 17.60 -6.22
CA ILE A 184 12.75 18.35 -4.97
C ILE A 184 14.11 19.06 -4.80
N THR A 185 14.07 20.31 -4.36
CA THR A 185 15.24 21.19 -4.25
C THR A 185 15.25 21.91 -2.91
N GLU A 186 16.35 22.60 -2.59
CA GLU A 186 16.45 23.39 -1.36
C GLU A 186 15.39 24.50 -1.26
N GLU A 187 14.92 25.04 -2.39
CA GLU A 187 13.83 26.02 -2.42
C GLU A 187 12.54 25.49 -1.78
N ASP A 188 12.31 24.17 -1.83
CA ASP A 188 11.12 23.56 -1.25
C ASP A 188 11.07 23.70 0.29
N LYS A 189 12.22 23.85 0.95
CA LYS A 189 12.30 24.10 2.41
C LYS A 189 11.72 25.46 2.81
N HIS A 190 11.72 26.41 1.89
CA HIS A 190 11.31 27.80 2.12
C HIS A 190 10.00 28.14 1.40
N ARG A 191 9.32 27.13 0.84
CA ARG A 191 8.07 27.32 0.09
C ARG A 191 6.95 27.94 0.93
N TYR A 192 6.92 27.64 2.22
CA TYR A 192 5.92 28.13 3.16
C TYR A 192 6.59 28.65 4.43
N PRO A 193 6.02 29.68 5.09
CA PRO A 193 6.50 30.13 6.39
C PRO A 193 6.27 29.05 7.45
N VAL A 194 7.19 28.95 8.42
CA VAL A 194 7.05 28.06 9.57
C VAL A 194 6.33 28.81 10.68
N PHE A 195 5.15 28.32 11.08
CA PHE A 195 4.39 28.94 12.16
C PHE A 195 5.21 28.99 13.46
N GLY A 196 5.33 30.17 14.07
CA GLY A 196 6.09 30.37 15.30
C GLY A 196 7.59 30.61 15.12
N GLN A 197 8.09 30.66 13.88
CA GLN A 197 9.43 31.16 13.57
C GLN A 197 9.31 32.53 12.89
N ASN A 198 9.71 33.59 13.60
CA ASN A 198 10.08 34.89 13.02
C ASN A 198 11.59 34.92 12.84
#